data_AF-A0A9E0X6Z9-F1
#
_entry.id   AF-A0A9E0X6Z9-F1
#
_cell.length_a   1.000
_cell.length_b   1.000
_cell.length_c   1.000
_cell.angle_alpha   90.00
_cell.angle_beta   90.00
_cell.angle_gamma   90.00
#
_symmetry.space_group_name_H-M   'P 1'
#
loop_
_entity.id
_entity.type
_entity.pdbx_description
1 polymer ?
#
loop_
_entity_poly.entity_id
_entity_poly.type
_entity_poly.pdbx_seq_one_letter_code
_entity_poly.pdbx_strand_id
1 'polypeptide(L)'
;MEMVGLLPYLIYIYNEKFIKIMQQEIFTNPCRSALTQLENYFVHTNQVLGVTGFGCALACVGLDLSPFFSWISIVFLIIAWGDNVGGYKRHINALQLLGVQQVRWPVILWRTRVAILGWLALASVAFDLVNKHGIVYA
;
A
#
# COMPACT_ATOMS: atom_id res chain seq x y z
N MET A 1 -43.36 -34.12 -32.35
CA MET A 1 -43.60 -34.29 -30.90
C MET A 1 -42.25 -34.11 -30.21
N GLU A 2 -41.69 -32.90 -30.16
CA GLU A 2 -40.29 -32.66 -29.70
C GLU A 2 -40.08 -31.30 -29.00
N MET A 3 -41.11 -30.73 -28.34
CA MET A 3 -40.96 -29.45 -27.61
C MET A 3 -40.79 -29.59 -26.09
N VAL A 4 -40.84 -30.80 -25.53
CA VAL A 4 -40.82 -31.01 -24.07
C VAL A 4 -39.39 -30.94 -23.49
N GLY A 5 -38.34 -31.11 -24.31
CA GLY A 5 -36.94 -31.10 -23.85
C GLY A 5 -36.29 -29.71 -23.72
N LEU A 6 -36.89 -28.65 -24.26
CA LEU A 6 -36.28 -27.31 -24.30
C LEU A 6 -36.46 -26.52 -23.00
N LEU A 7 -37.56 -26.74 -22.27
CA LEU A 7 -37.88 -26.02 -21.03
C LEU A 7 -36.86 -26.31 -19.90
N PRO A 8 -36.50 -27.58 -19.61
CA PRO A 8 -35.52 -27.90 -18.57
C PRO A 8 -34.13 -27.35 -18.90
N TYR A 9 -33.76 -27.35 -20.18
CA TYR A 9 -32.46 -26.88 -20.66
C TYR A 9 -32.33 -25.36 -20.55
N LEU A 10 -33.40 -24.62 -20.86
CA LEU A 10 -33.46 -23.17 -20.66
C LEU A 10 -33.40 -22.79 -19.18
N ILE A 11 -34.10 -23.51 -18.30
CA ILE A 11 -34.04 -23.30 -16.84
C ILE A 11 -32.63 -23.56 -16.31
N TYR A 12 -31.95 -24.61 -16.78
CA TYR A 12 -30.57 -24.93 -16.41
C TYR A 12 -29.58 -23.83 -16.85
N ILE A 13 -29.66 -23.38 -18.11
CA ILE A 13 -28.80 -22.30 -18.62
C ILE A 13 -29.06 -20.99 -17.87
N TYR A 14 -30.32 -20.66 -17.58
CA TYR A 14 -30.66 -19.46 -16.82
C TYR A 14 -30.08 -19.53 -15.40
N ASN A 15 -30.15 -20.70 -14.76
CA ASN A 15 -29.56 -20.93 -13.44
C ASN A 15 -28.03 -20.80 -13.45
N GLU A 16 -27.32 -21.36 -14.43
CA GLU A 16 -25.87 -21.21 -14.51
C GLU A 16 -25.42 -19.77 -14.73
N LYS A 17 -26.11 -19.04 -15.61
CA LYS A 17 -25.81 -17.63 -15.86
C LYS A 17 -26.10 -16.78 -14.63
N PHE A 18 -27.21 -17.04 -13.95
CA PHE A 18 -27.60 -16.34 -12.73
C PHE A 18 -26.65 -16.65 -11.57
N ILE A 19 -26.22 -17.90 -11.41
CA ILE A 19 -25.21 -18.30 -10.41
C ILE A 19 -23.87 -17.62 -10.71
N LYS A 20 -23.43 -17.55 -11.98
CA LYS A 20 -22.20 -16.85 -12.35
C LYS A 20 -22.30 -15.34 -12.10
N ILE A 21 -23.42 -14.71 -12.42
CA ILE A 21 -23.65 -13.27 -12.15
C ILE A 21 -23.69 -13.01 -10.65
N MET A 22 -24.39 -13.85 -9.87
CA MET A 22 -24.46 -13.75 -8.41
C MET A 22 -23.10 -13.98 -7.76
N GLN A 23 -22.32 -14.97 -8.20
CA GLN A 23 -20.93 -15.15 -7.74
C GLN A 23 -20.08 -13.93 -8.13
N GLN A 24 -20.23 -13.42 -9.34
CA GLN A 24 -19.48 -12.26 -9.79
C GLN A 24 -19.84 -11.00 -8.97
N GLU A 25 -21.10 -10.75 -8.63
CA GLU A 25 -21.52 -9.63 -7.77
C GLU A 25 -21.11 -9.81 -6.29
N ILE A 26 -21.24 -11.02 -5.75
CA ILE A 26 -20.88 -11.34 -4.36
C ILE A 26 -19.36 -11.29 -4.15
N PHE A 27 -18.56 -11.67 -5.15
CA PHE A 27 -17.10 -11.60 -5.07
C PHE A 27 -16.52 -10.24 -5.50
N THR A 28 -17.19 -9.49 -6.38
CA THR A 28 -16.67 -8.18 -6.85
C THR A 28 -16.79 -7.08 -5.81
N ASN A 29 -17.83 -7.03 -4.99
CA ASN A 29 -17.99 -5.98 -3.98
C ASN A 29 -16.91 -5.96 -2.88
N PRO A 30 -16.62 -7.07 -2.18
CA PRO A 30 -15.59 -7.10 -1.14
C PRO A 30 -14.17 -7.00 -1.73
N CYS A 31 -13.95 -7.58 -2.92
CA CYS A 31 -12.66 -7.48 -3.59
C CYS A 31 -12.40 -6.03 -4.05
N ARG A 32 -13.40 -5.35 -4.62
CA ARG A 32 -13.31 -3.93 -5.00
C ARG A 32 -13.08 -3.03 -3.79
N SER A 33 -13.78 -3.28 -2.68
CA SER A 33 -13.55 -2.55 -1.43
C SER A 33 -12.12 -2.74 -0.91
N ALA A 34 -11.62 -3.98 -0.88
CA ALA A 34 -10.25 -4.28 -0.45
C ALA A 34 -9.20 -3.65 -1.38
N LEU A 35 -9.45 -3.61 -2.69
CA LEU A 35 -8.60 -2.93 -3.67
C LEU A 35 -8.55 -1.41 -3.44
N THR A 36 -9.69 -0.79 -3.17
CA THR A 36 -9.73 0.64 -2.79
C THR A 36 -8.95 0.89 -1.51
N GLN A 37 -9.04 -0.01 -0.51
CA GLN A 37 -8.25 0.10 0.71
C GLN A 37 -6.75 -0.07 0.46
N LEU A 38 -6.34 -0.94 -0.47
CA LEU A 38 -4.96 -1.09 -0.88
C LEU A 38 -4.42 0.18 -1.57
N GLU A 39 -5.24 0.82 -2.40
CA GLU A 39 -4.87 2.09 -3.03
C GLU A 39 -4.74 3.22 -1.99
N ASN A 40 -5.68 3.31 -1.06
CA ASN A 40 -5.60 4.23 0.07
C ASN A 40 -4.35 4.00 0.91
N TYR A 41 -3.97 2.74 1.15
CA TYR A 41 -2.71 2.39 1.83
C TYR A 41 -1.49 2.98 1.10
N PHE A 42 -1.41 2.85 -0.23
CA PHE A 42 -0.29 3.40 -1.00
C PHE A 42 -0.26 4.93 -0.96
N VAL A 43 -1.43 5.57 -1.10
CA VAL A 43 -1.55 7.04 -1.04
C VAL A 43 -1.12 7.54 0.35
N HIS A 44 -1.70 6.98 1.43
CA HIS A 44 -1.36 7.36 2.80
C HIS A 44 0.10 7.09 3.13
N THR A 45 0.65 5.94 2.73
CA THR A 45 2.05 5.60 2.99
C THR A 45 2.99 6.62 2.34
N ASN A 46 2.74 6.97 1.08
CA ASN A 46 3.58 7.94 0.38
C ASN A 46 3.38 9.37 0.90
N GLN A 47 2.14 9.80 1.10
CA GLN A 47 1.82 11.17 1.51
C GLN A 47 2.17 11.42 2.97
N VAL A 48 1.84 10.50 3.87
CA VAL A 48 2.11 10.68 5.29
C VAL A 48 3.57 10.36 5.55
N LEU A 49 4.00 9.12 5.32
CA LEU A 49 5.33 8.70 5.77
C LEU A 49 6.44 9.21 4.85
N GLY A 50 6.20 9.23 3.54
CA GLY A 50 7.18 9.74 2.58
C GLY A 50 7.40 11.24 2.69
N VAL A 51 6.34 12.04 2.68
CA VAL A 51 6.47 13.50 2.79
C VAL A 51 6.95 13.89 4.18
N THR A 52 6.46 13.26 5.26
CA THR A 52 6.97 13.54 6.61
C THR A 52 8.44 13.14 6.74
N GLY A 53 8.85 11.96 6.26
CA GLY A 53 10.25 11.55 6.28
C GLY A 53 11.16 12.52 5.55
N PHE A 54 10.76 12.92 4.34
CA PHE A 54 11.51 13.90 3.55
C PHE A 54 11.53 15.29 4.20
N GLY A 55 10.40 15.75 4.74
CA GLY A 55 10.29 17.02 5.44
C GLY A 55 11.14 17.07 6.71
N CYS A 56 11.17 15.98 7.49
CA CYS A 56 12.06 15.84 8.64
C CYS A 56 13.53 15.89 8.21
N ALA A 57 13.90 15.24 7.12
CA ALA A 57 15.27 15.28 6.59
C ALA A 57 15.68 16.71 6.22
N LEU A 58 14.83 17.42 5.46
CA LEU A 58 15.06 18.82 5.09
C LEU A 58 15.12 19.75 6.31
N ALA A 59 14.26 19.54 7.30
CA ALA A 59 14.27 20.33 8.53
C ALA A 59 15.55 20.11 9.33
N CYS A 60 16.02 18.87 9.44
CA CYS A 60 17.27 18.55 10.13
C CYS A 60 18.47 19.22 9.44
N VAL A 61 18.53 19.16 8.11
CA VAL A 61 19.61 19.80 7.33
C VAL A 61 19.51 21.33 7.37
N GLY A 62 18.33 21.89 7.13
CA GLY A 62 18.12 23.33 7.01
C GLY A 62 18.29 24.10 8.32
N LEU A 63 17.98 23.46 9.45
CA LEU A 63 18.14 24.04 10.79
C LEU A 63 19.46 23.64 11.45
N ASP A 64 20.33 22.90 10.77
CA ASP A 64 21.61 22.40 11.30
C ASP A 64 21.44 21.63 12.62
N LEU A 65 20.40 20.80 12.69
CA LEU A 65 20.12 20.01 13.89
C LEU A 65 21.12 18.86 14.00
N SER A 66 21.45 18.50 15.24
CA SER A 66 22.23 17.30 15.52
C SER A 66 21.59 16.07 14.87
N PRO A 67 22.38 15.12 14.33
CA PRO A 67 21.89 13.84 13.78
C PRO A 67 21.00 13.04 14.74
N PHE A 68 21.12 13.30 16.05
CA PHE A 68 20.24 12.75 17.08
C PHE A 68 18.75 13.00 16.83
N PHE A 69 18.37 14.19 16.33
CA PHE A 69 16.97 14.50 16.00
C PHE A 69 16.46 13.72 14.79
N SER A 70 17.32 13.42 13.84
CA SER A 70 16.99 12.55 12.70
C SER A 70 16.74 11.12 13.17
N TRP A 71 17.54 10.59 14.10
CA TRP A 71 17.28 9.29 14.73
C TRP A 71 15.95 9.24 15.48
N ILE A 72 15.61 10.28 16.26
CA ILE A 72 14.30 10.39 16.91
C ILE A 72 13.18 10.36 15.87
N SER A 73 13.34 11.11 14.78
CA SER A 73 12.35 11.20 13.71
C SER A 73 12.14 9.83 13.03
N ILE A 74 13.21 9.06 12.83
CA ILE A 74 13.13 7.67 12.32
C ILE A 74 12.30 6.80 13.25
N VAL A 75 12.55 6.85 14.57
CA VAL A 75 11.78 6.06 15.55
C VAL A 75 10.30 6.41 15.50
N PHE A 76 9.95 7.70 15.44
CA PHE A 76 8.56 8.13 15.31
C PHE A 76 7.92 7.66 14.01
N LEU A 77 8.64 7.71 12.88
CA LEU A 77 8.14 7.21 11.59
C LEU A 77 7.93 5.70 11.59
N ILE A 78 8.77 4.92 12.29
CA ILE A 78 8.56 3.46 12.48
C ILE A 78 7.26 3.20 13.23
N ILE A 79 7.04 3.90 14.34
CA ILE A 79 5.82 3.75 15.16
C ILE A 79 4.59 4.14 14.35
N ALA A 80 4.61 5.31 13.72
CA ALA A 80 3.52 5.80 12.88
C ALA A 80 3.23 4.85 11.70
N TRP A 81 4.26 4.26 11.09
CA TRP A 81 4.07 3.26 10.04
C TRP A 81 3.42 1.98 10.56
N GLY A 82 3.84 1.49 11.73
CA GLY A 82 3.26 0.30 12.36
C GLY A 82 1.76 0.44 12.61
N ASP A 83 1.34 1.56 13.19
CA ASP A 83 -0.07 1.85 13.45
C ASP A 83 -0.88 1.93 12.15
N ASN A 84 -0.32 2.58 11.13
CA ASN A 84 -0.98 2.75 9.84
C ASN A 84 -1.12 1.40 9.10
N VAL A 85 -0.04 0.60 9.01
CA VAL A 85 -0.06 -0.75 8.41
C VAL A 85 -1.03 -1.68 9.14
N GLY A 86 -1.14 -1.56 10.47
CA GLY A 86 -2.06 -2.33 11.28
C GLY A 86 -3.50 -2.27 10.78
N GLY A 87 -3.95 -1.09 10.35
CA GLY A 87 -5.29 -0.86 9.79
C GLY A 87 -5.54 -1.59 8.45
N TYR A 88 -4.52 -1.69 7.59
CA TYR A 88 -4.65 -2.27 6.26
C TYR A 88 -4.27 -3.76 6.17
N LYS A 89 -3.60 -4.30 7.20
CA LYS A 89 -3.06 -5.68 7.22
C LYS A 89 -4.11 -6.74 6.85
N ARG A 90 -5.34 -6.61 7.35
CA ARG A 90 -6.43 -7.57 7.05
C ARG A 90 -6.81 -7.55 5.57
N HIS A 91 -6.88 -6.38 4.96
CA HIS A 91 -7.23 -6.23 3.53
C HIS A 91 -6.10 -6.73 2.62
N ILE A 92 -4.85 -6.41 2.96
CA ILE A 92 -3.66 -6.86 2.23
C ILE A 92 -3.58 -8.40 2.25
N ASN A 93 -3.75 -9.02 3.43
CA ASN A 93 -3.73 -10.47 3.55
C ASN A 93 -4.87 -11.14 2.75
N ALA A 94 -6.08 -10.56 2.78
CA ALA A 94 -7.21 -11.08 2.00
C ALA A 94 -6.92 -11.04 0.49
N LEU A 95 -6.33 -9.95 -0.01
CA LEU A 95 -5.97 -9.83 -1.42
C LEU A 95 -4.79 -10.74 -1.82
N GLN A 96 -3.85 -11.02 -0.91
CA GLN A 96 -2.78 -12.00 -1.13
C GLN A 96 -3.33 -13.43 -1.25
N LEU A 97 -4.27 -13.82 -0.39
CA LEU A 97 -4.93 -15.13 -0.47
C LEU A 97 -5.70 -15.32 -1.77
N LEU A 98 -6.24 -14.22 -2.33
CA LEU A 98 -6.92 -14.22 -3.64
C LEU A 98 -5.95 -14.17 -4.84
N GLY A 99 -4.63 -14.15 -4.61
CA GLY A 99 -3.63 -14.16 -5.69
C GLY A 99 -3.57 -12.87 -6.51
N VAL A 100 -4.06 -11.75 -5.97
CA VAL A 100 -4.11 -10.47 -6.69
C VAL A 100 -2.69 -9.95 -6.94
N GLN A 101 -2.35 -9.71 -8.21
CA GLN A 101 -0.99 -9.30 -8.61
C GLN A 101 -0.51 -7.98 -7.98
N GLN A 102 -1.44 -7.09 -7.62
CA GLN A 102 -1.16 -5.77 -7.06
C GLN A 102 -0.55 -5.81 -5.65
N VAL A 103 -0.64 -6.95 -4.97
CA VAL A 103 -0.09 -7.15 -3.61
C VAL A 103 1.27 -7.87 -3.65
N ARG A 104 1.84 -8.09 -4.84
CA ARG A 104 3.19 -8.63 -4.96
C ARG A 104 4.20 -7.63 -4.43
N TRP A 105 5.19 -8.11 -3.67
CA TRP A 105 6.24 -7.27 -3.07
C TRP A 105 6.90 -6.27 -4.03
N PRO A 106 7.28 -6.64 -5.27
CA PRO A 106 7.87 -5.67 -6.20
C PRO A 106 6.92 -4.52 -6.55
N VAL A 107 5.61 -4.81 -6.68
CA VAL A 107 4.59 -3.80 -6.99
C VAL A 107 4.35 -2.89 -5.80
N ILE A 108 4.28 -3.46 -4.59
CA ILE A 108 4.15 -2.69 -3.35
C ILE A 108 5.34 -1.74 -3.21
N LEU A 109 6.57 -2.23 -3.30
CA LEU A 109 7.78 -1.42 -3.19
C LEU A 109 7.81 -0.29 -4.24
N TRP A 110 7.44 -0.60 -5.48
CA TRP A 110 7.36 0.39 -6.55
C TRP A 110 6.29 1.46 -6.27
N ARG A 111 5.11 1.04 -5.79
CA ARG A 111 4.01 1.93 -5.43
C ARG A 111 4.34 2.78 -4.20
N THR A 112 5.15 2.29 -3.27
CA THR A 112 5.59 3.02 -2.06
C THR A 112 6.96 3.69 -2.20
N ARG A 113 7.45 3.91 -3.43
CA ARG A 113 8.79 4.47 -3.68
C ARG A 113 9.03 5.85 -3.04
N VAL A 114 7.99 6.68 -2.91
CA VAL A 114 8.12 8.01 -2.29
C VAL A 114 8.39 7.88 -0.79
N ALA A 115 7.70 6.96 -0.13
CA ALA A 115 8.02 6.60 1.25
C ALA A 115 9.47 6.12 1.39
N ILE A 116 9.90 5.20 0.52
CA ILE A 116 11.29 4.70 0.54
C ILE A 116 12.30 5.84 0.39
N LEU A 117 12.09 6.75 -0.56
CA LEU A 117 12.97 7.92 -0.75
C LEU A 117 12.97 8.85 0.46
N GLY A 118 11.82 9.11 1.07
CA GLY A 118 11.73 9.93 2.29
C GLY A 118 12.50 9.32 3.46
N TRP A 119 12.41 8.00 3.63
CA TRP A 119 13.16 7.27 4.65
C TRP A 119 14.66 7.26 4.37
N LEU A 120 15.07 7.06 3.11
CA LEU A 120 16.48 7.10 2.72
C LEU A 120 17.09 8.49 2.94
N ALA A 121 16.37 9.56 2.60
CA ALA A 121 16.82 10.93 2.84
C ALA A 121 17.00 11.20 4.35
N LEU A 122 16.06 10.76 5.18
CA LEU A 122 16.17 10.93 6.62
C LEU A 122 17.32 10.10 7.21
N ALA A 123 17.48 8.86 6.73
CA ALA A 123 18.58 7.99 7.12
C ALA A 123 19.94 8.59 6.73
N SER A 124 20.08 9.17 5.53
CA SER A 124 21.34 9.79 5.13
C SER A 124 21.75 10.95 6.04
N VAL A 125 20.77 11.71 6.55
CA VAL A 125 21.03 12.75 7.56
C VAL A 125 21.37 12.14 8.92
N ALA A 126 20.67 11.08 9.34
CA ALA A 126 20.93 10.40 10.61
C ALA A 126 22.32 9.75 10.69
N PHE A 127 22.86 9.29 9.55
CA PHE A 127 24.22 8.77 9.42
C PHE A 127 25.26 9.85 9.06
N ASP A 128 24.88 11.13 9.07
CA ASP A 128 25.73 12.28 8.72
C ASP A 128 26.39 12.18 7.33
N LEU A 129 25.76 11.44 6.39
CA LEU A 129 26.15 11.41 4.98
C LEU A 129 25.73 12.69 4.26
N VAL A 130 24.71 13.37 4.77
CA VAL A 130 24.18 14.63 4.24
C VAL A 130 23.95 15.59 5.40
N ASN A 131 24.54 16.79 5.30
CA ASN A 131 24.33 17.88 6.25
C ASN A 131 24.23 19.23 5.51
N LYS A 132 24.19 20.35 6.24
CA LYS A 132 24.05 21.69 5.61
C LYS A 132 25.17 22.06 4.64
N HIS A 133 26.33 21.40 4.74
CA HIS A 133 27.49 21.64 3.88
C HIS A 133 27.47 20.77 2.61
N GLY A 134 26.45 19.91 2.46
CA GLY A 134 26.26 19.03 1.30
C GLY A 134 26.44 17.55 1.65
N ILE A 135 26.97 16.79 0.69
CA ILE A 135 27.21 15.36 0.84
C ILE A 135 28.61 15.17 1.44
N VAL A 136 28.67 14.52 2.60
CA VAL A 136 29.91 14.16 3.27
C VAL A 136 30.36 12.82 2.71
N TYR A 137 31.40 12.84 1.88
CA TYR A 137 32.11 11.62 1.48
C TYR A 137 33.02 11.23 2.64
N ALA A 138 32.61 10.22 3.42
CA ALA A 138 33.47 9.53 4.38
C ALA A 138 34.52 8.68 3.64
#